data_AF-A0A524J3J2-F1
#
_entry.id   AF-A0A524J3J2-F1
#
_cell.length_a   1.000
_cell.length_b   1.000
_cell.length_c   1.000
_cell.angle_alpha   90.00
_cell.angle_beta   90.00
_cell.angle_gamma   90.00
#
_symmetry.space_group_name_H-M   'P 1'
#
loop_
_entity.id
_entity.type
_entity.pdbx_description
1 polymer ?
#
loop_
_entity_poly.entity_id
_entity_poly.type
_entity_poly.pdbx_seq_one_letter_code
_entity_poly.pdbx_strand_id
1 'polypeptide(L)'
;MPGAIVTRVIYVSDADVEMSKDVESLRIDRHLVTDLSSILPGRRRKMVDRIEEHGRKVPLSIVPILLRHYNDDNSKVREQVKTTIARLTQSEHGELAMVECLFSRDPLISDTAAKLLEERNFNSVNFIDTFRQAKNLVVQARKAEVFCQDVEDLMADSIETYKEGRFDQAMTNMMMAKDLLEDRLEWHGHLRGYIKDVLKLTPMLGRSGVQVDSIQDSIRNLSSALQSREYSDATSLLALRRQETRLWKQLWSLEEYITKRIKAKPIVELMVLKDSDRNLLDNFVRVARKVDDNIQDGRPADALRTVEDFIRNDISASYLMNNGKRLDAKDEAAWYTMWATGLGLLKMISPVIPNVAEEFYQQYFRDREGAPSIHAVDWPEPFAVLGNPKEEPRPTPSKKGGRKKKGSSQPSDGA
;
A
#
# COMPACT_ATOMS: atom_id res chain seq x y z
N MET A 1 16.59 30.65 -13.84
CA MET A 1 17.18 29.98 -12.66
C MET A 1 16.66 28.55 -12.67
N PRO A 2 17.44 27.53 -13.04
CA PRO A 2 17.01 26.15 -12.85
C PRO A 2 17.00 25.90 -11.34
N GLY A 3 15.82 25.65 -10.79
CA GLY A 3 15.65 25.33 -9.38
C GLY A 3 16.51 24.12 -9.03
N ALA A 4 17.30 24.23 -7.97
CA ALA A 4 18.01 23.10 -7.41
C ALA A 4 17.01 21.97 -7.21
N ILE A 5 17.19 20.87 -7.94
CA ILE A 5 16.46 19.63 -7.70
C ILE A 5 16.88 19.18 -6.31
N VAL A 6 16.14 19.60 -5.28
CA VAL A 6 16.26 19.04 -3.94
C VAL A 6 15.91 17.58 -4.12
N THR A 7 16.93 16.72 -4.04
CA THR A 7 16.78 15.28 -4.20
C THR A 7 15.87 14.77 -3.09
N ARG A 8 14.57 14.69 -3.36
CA ARG A 8 13.59 14.17 -2.40
C ARG A 8 14.02 12.75 -2.05
N VAL A 9 14.26 12.48 -0.78
CA VAL A 9 14.66 11.15 -0.35
C VAL A 9 13.40 10.28 -0.37
N ILE A 10 13.47 9.10 -1.00
CA ILE A 10 12.33 8.16 -1.12
C ILE A 10 11.86 7.75 0.28
N TYR A 11 12.80 7.44 1.17
CA TYR A 11 12.57 7.08 2.55
C TYR A 11 13.74 7.51 3.43
N VAL A 12 13.44 8.02 4.62
CA VAL A 12 14.44 8.37 5.63
C VAL A 12 14.25 7.42 6.81
N SER A 13 15.27 6.64 7.12
CA SER A 13 15.22 5.71 8.23
C SER A 13 15.06 6.44 9.56
N ASP A 14 14.05 6.07 10.35
CA ASP A 14 13.81 6.61 11.69
C ASP A 14 14.97 6.28 12.63
N ALA A 15 15.62 5.13 12.42
CA ALA A 15 16.83 4.75 13.13
C ALA A 15 17.99 5.72 12.86
N ASP A 16 18.22 6.10 11.60
CA ASP A 16 19.26 7.10 11.26
C ASP A 16 18.93 8.47 11.89
N VAL A 17 17.66 8.87 11.87
CA VAL A 17 17.19 10.13 12.43
C VAL A 17 17.39 10.15 13.94
N GLU A 18 16.94 9.12 14.65
CA GLU A 18 17.01 9.03 16.11
C GLU A 18 18.46 8.90 16.58
N MET A 19 19.26 8.04 15.94
CA MET A 19 20.68 7.89 16.22
C MET A 19 21.44 9.22 16.07
N SER A 20 21.09 10.06 15.08
CA SER A 20 21.76 11.35 14.86
C SER A 20 21.43 12.42 15.92
N LYS A 21 20.30 12.29 16.61
CA LYS A 21 19.80 13.28 17.58
C LYS A 21 20.08 12.87 19.03
N ASP A 22 20.13 11.57 19.32
CA ASP A 22 20.24 11.06 20.67
C ASP A 22 21.68 11.15 21.21
N VAL A 23 21.90 12.12 22.11
CA VAL A 23 23.20 12.45 22.68
C VAL A 23 23.82 11.28 23.44
N GLU A 24 23.02 10.49 24.16
CA GLU A 24 23.56 9.37 24.94
C GLU A 24 24.00 8.22 24.04
N SER A 25 23.25 7.93 22.98
CA SER A 25 23.66 6.97 21.96
C SER A 25 24.96 7.37 21.26
N LEU A 26 25.13 8.66 20.89
CA LEU A 26 26.39 9.16 20.33
C LEU A 26 27.57 9.01 21.29
N ARG A 27 27.35 9.18 22.60
CA ARG A 27 28.38 8.93 23.63
C ARG A 27 28.72 7.47 23.77
N ILE A 28 27.70 6.60 23.74
CA ILE A 28 27.87 5.15 23.77
C ILE A 28 28.71 4.72 22.57
N ASP A 29 28.33 5.09 21.35
CA ASP A 29 29.06 4.76 20.11
C ASP A 29 30.54 5.14 20.19
N ARG A 30 30.84 6.37 20.65
CA ARG A 30 32.21 6.87 20.77
C ARG A 30 33.10 6.05 21.71
N HIS A 31 32.52 5.49 22.78
CA HIS A 31 33.28 4.78 23.82
C HIS A 31 33.09 3.26 23.81
N LEU A 32 32.19 2.73 22.96
CA LEU A 32 31.77 1.33 22.95
C LEU A 32 32.97 0.37 22.85
N VAL A 33 33.79 0.51 21.81
CA VAL A 33 34.93 -0.38 21.57
C VAL A 33 35.97 -0.26 22.69
N THR A 34 36.23 0.95 23.19
CA THR A 34 37.23 1.19 24.25
C THR A 34 36.79 0.59 25.59
N ASP A 35 35.53 0.76 25.95
CA ASP A 35 35.02 0.32 27.24
C ASP A 35 34.71 -1.18 27.26
N LEU A 36 34.23 -1.76 26.15
CA LEU A 36 33.97 -3.20 26.01
C LEU A 36 35.25 -4.02 25.85
N SER A 37 36.29 -3.47 25.21
CA SER A 37 37.60 -4.14 25.11
C SER A 37 38.46 -3.99 26.36
N SER A 38 38.08 -3.13 27.30
CA SER A 38 38.82 -2.86 28.53
C SER A 38 39.10 -4.14 29.33
N ILE A 39 40.31 -4.25 29.89
CA ILE A 39 40.73 -5.38 30.74
C ILE A 39 39.94 -5.38 32.07
N LEU A 40 39.53 -4.20 32.55
CA LEU A 40 38.80 -4.04 33.80
C LEU A 40 37.33 -4.52 33.68
N PRO A 41 36.92 -5.57 34.42
CA PRO A 41 35.56 -6.12 34.31
C PRO A 41 34.46 -5.12 34.64
N GLY A 42 34.70 -4.24 35.63
CA GLY A 42 33.71 -3.24 36.04
C GLY A 42 33.41 -2.20 34.96
N ARG A 43 34.39 -1.86 34.11
CA ARG A 43 34.20 -0.91 33.00
C ARG A 43 33.33 -1.51 31.91
N ARG A 44 33.62 -2.76 31.52
CA ARG A 44 32.81 -3.53 30.57
C ARG A 44 31.37 -3.65 31.06
N ARG A 45 31.18 -4.07 32.31
CA ARG A 45 29.84 -4.25 32.89
C ARG A 45 29.04 -2.96 32.88
N LYS A 46 29.63 -1.83 33.31
CA LYS A 46 28.98 -0.52 33.26
C LYS A 46 28.57 -0.10 31.84
N MET A 47 29.39 -0.39 30.83
CA MET A 47 29.04 -0.10 29.44
C MET A 47 27.87 -0.98 28.97
N VAL A 48 27.90 -2.28 29.27
CA VAL A 48 26.79 -3.20 28.96
C VAL A 48 25.49 -2.77 29.63
N ASP A 49 25.53 -2.48 30.93
CA ASP A 49 24.37 -2.04 31.70
C ASP A 49 23.79 -0.75 31.11
N ARG A 50 24.65 0.19 30.70
CA ARG A 50 24.23 1.44 30.05
C ARG A 50 23.58 1.21 28.68
N ILE A 51 24.18 0.36 27.84
CA ILE A 51 23.62 -0.01 26.54
C ILE A 51 22.25 -0.66 26.72
N GLU A 52 22.11 -1.57 27.68
CA GLU A 52 20.85 -2.26 27.93
C GLU A 52 19.78 -1.33 28.52
N GLU A 53 20.13 -0.49 29.49
CA GLU A 53 19.19 0.43 30.10
C GLU A 53 18.68 1.45 29.07
N HIS A 54 19.59 2.03 28.29
CA HIS A 54 19.22 3.01 27.26
C HIS A 54 18.53 2.35 26.07
N GLY A 55 19.02 1.20 25.61
CA GLY A 55 18.47 0.46 24.48
C GLY A 55 17.05 -0.07 24.74
N ARG A 56 16.66 -0.32 25.99
CA ARG A 56 15.26 -0.62 26.33
C ARG A 56 14.34 0.59 26.24
N LYS A 57 14.87 1.80 26.47
CA LYS A 57 14.10 3.06 26.40
C LYS A 57 14.01 3.58 24.97
N VAL A 58 15.13 3.53 24.24
CA VAL A 58 15.27 4.06 22.88
C VAL A 58 16.00 3.04 21.99
N PRO A 59 15.32 1.95 21.58
CA PRO A 59 15.94 0.93 20.76
C PRO A 59 16.36 1.46 19.38
N LEU A 60 15.62 2.43 18.82
CA LEU A 60 15.87 3.03 17.51
C LEU A 60 17.24 3.72 17.38
N SER A 61 17.83 4.21 18.46
CA SER A 61 19.16 4.84 18.44
C SER A 61 20.29 3.87 18.77
N ILE A 62 20.04 2.88 19.63
CA ILE A 62 21.06 1.93 20.10
C ILE A 62 21.27 0.74 19.16
N VAL A 63 20.20 0.16 18.62
CA VAL A 63 20.31 -0.99 17.70
C VAL A 63 21.22 -0.68 16.50
N PRO A 64 21.12 0.48 15.82
CA PRO A 64 22.02 0.83 14.71
C PRO A 64 23.50 0.86 15.12
N ILE A 65 23.80 1.42 16.30
CA ILE A 65 25.17 1.46 16.84
C ILE A 65 25.70 0.05 17.06
N LEU A 66 24.89 -0.81 17.69
CA LEU A 66 25.29 -2.20 17.92
C LEU A 66 25.51 -2.95 16.62
N LEU A 67 24.67 -2.73 15.60
CA LEU A 67 24.82 -3.34 14.28
C LEU A 67 26.12 -2.89 13.59
N ARG A 68 26.47 -1.61 13.70
CA ARG A 68 27.74 -1.08 13.15
C ARG A 68 28.96 -1.83 13.73
N HIS A 69 28.91 -2.21 15.01
CA HIS A 69 30.00 -2.92 15.70
C HIS A 69 29.78 -4.44 15.77
N TYR A 70 28.83 -5.00 15.02
CA TYR A 70 28.46 -6.42 15.10
C TYR A 70 29.61 -7.39 14.74
N ASN A 71 30.43 -6.99 13.76
CA ASN A 71 31.58 -7.74 13.25
C ASN A 71 32.92 -7.08 13.60
N ASP A 72 33.01 -6.35 14.72
CA ASP A 72 34.25 -5.70 15.20
C ASP A 72 35.46 -6.66 15.25
N ASP A 73 36.70 -6.20 15.05
CA ASP A 73 37.87 -7.10 15.05
C ASP A 73 38.15 -7.73 16.43
N ASN A 74 37.70 -7.10 17.52
CA ASN A 74 37.87 -7.60 18.87
C ASN A 74 36.81 -8.64 19.23
N SER A 75 37.24 -9.88 19.52
CA SER A 75 36.32 -10.99 19.83
C SER A 75 35.41 -10.72 21.03
N LYS A 76 35.92 -10.04 22.07
CA LYS A 76 35.13 -9.72 23.26
C LYS A 76 34.05 -8.68 22.96
N VAL A 77 34.37 -7.69 22.14
CA VAL A 77 33.42 -6.66 21.72
C VAL A 77 32.33 -7.31 20.89
N ARG A 78 32.68 -8.11 19.88
CA ARG A 78 31.71 -8.86 19.07
C ARG A 78 30.78 -9.71 19.90
N GLU A 79 31.31 -10.56 20.78
CA GLU A 79 30.49 -11.47 21.59
C GLU A 79 29.48 -10.71 22.46
N GLN A 80 29.93 -9.62 23.08
CA GLN A 80 29.06 -8.80 23.92
C GLN A 80 28.00 -8.04 23.11
N VAL A 81 28.37 -7.47 21.97
CA VAL A 81 27.46 -6.78 21.05
C VAL A 81 26.39 -7.74 20.53
N LYS A 82 26.79 -8.94 20.07
CA LYS A 82 25.86 -9.99 19.62
C LYS A 82 24.88 -10.39 20.72
N THR A 83 25.39 -10.60 21.94
CA THR A 83 24.57 -10.97 23.10
C THR A 83 23.59 -9.86 23.48
N THR A 84 23.97 -8.60 23.36
CA THR A 84 23.08 -7.47 23.67
C THR A 84 22.04 -7.24 22.58
N ILE A 85 22.39 -7.35 21.29
CA ILE A 85 21.41 -7.31 20.19
C ILE A 85 20.38 -8.42 20.36
N ALA A 86 20.83 -9.66 20.60
CA ALA A 86 19.93 -10.79 20.78
C ALA A 86 18.92 -10.57 21.92
N ARG A 87 19.30 -9.84 22.98
CA ARG A 87 18.40 -9.50 24.10
C ARG A 87 17.47 -8.33 23.79
N LEU A 88 17.97 -7.25 23.17
CA LEU A 88 17.13 -6.09 22.85
C LEU A 88 16.06 -6.43 21.80
N THR A 89 16.44 -7.23 20.80
CA THR A 89 15.56 -7.63 19.68
C THR A 89 14.59 -8.78 20.04
N GLN A 90 14.53 -9.21 21.31
CA GLN A 90 13.44 -10.04 21.82
C GLN A 90 12.18 -9.22 22.12
N SER A 91 12.31 -7.91 22.31
CA SER A 91 11.18 -7.01 22.45
C SER A 91 10.66 -6.58 21.08
N GLU A 92 9.34 -6.37 20.97
CA GLU A 92 8.70 -5.88 19.74
C GLU A 92 9.36 -4.58 19.24
N HIS A 93 9.59 -3.61 20.12
CA HIS A 93 10.24 -2.35 19.77
C HIS A 93 11.70 -2.53 19.33
N GLY A 94 12.42 -3.49 19.90
CA GLY A 94 13.79 -3.80 19.50
C GLY A 94 13.87 -4.49 18.15
N GLU A 95 12.93 -5.39 17.84
CA GLU A 95 12.82 -6.01 16.52
C GLU A 95 12.42 -5.00 15.45
N LEU A 96 11.42 -4.15 15.73
CA LEU A 96 11.06 -3.04 14.83
C LEU A 96 12.24 -2.09 14.58
N ALA A 97 13.05 -1.78 15.60
CA ALA A 97 14.26 -1.00 15.42
C ALA A 97 15.29 -1.71 14.51
N MET A 98 15.41 -3.03 14.61
CA MET A 98 16.29 -3.81 13.73
C MET A 98 15.75 -3.85 12.29
N VAL A 99 14.43 -3.95 12.10
CA VAL A 99 13.79 -3.81 10.78
C VAL A 99 14.03 -2.42 10.20
N GLU A 100 13.93 -1.37 11.02
CA GLU A 100 14.20 0.01 10.59
C GLU A 100 15.65 0.22 10.13
N CYS A 101 16.60 -0.48 10.77
CA CYS A 101 18.02 -0.46 10.40
C CYS A 101 18.27 -1.03 8.99
N LEU A 102 17.38 -1.87 8.46
CA LEU A 102 17.47 -2.40 7.10
C LEU A 102 17.57 -1.27 6.08
N PHE A 103 16.89 -0.14 6.33
CA PHE A 103 16.83 1.02 5.44
C PHE A 103 17.82 2.13 5.80
N SER A 104 18.78 1.85 6.68
CA SER A 104 19.83 2.80 7.05
C SER A 104 20.66 3.22 5.84
N ARG A 105 21.13 4.47 5.85
CA ARG A 105 22.08 5.00 4.86
C ARG A 105 23.48 4.42 5.02
N ASP A 106 23.81 3.88 6.19
CA ASP A 106 25.08 3.22 6.46
C ASP A 106 25.02 1.77 5.94
N PRO A 107 25.79 1.40 4.90
CA PRO A 107 25.75 0.05 4.34
C PRO A 107 26.11 -1.03 5.37
N LEU A 108 27.00 -0.72 6.33
CA LEU A 108 27.41 -1.68 7.35
C LEU A 108 26.23 -2.04 8.27
N ILE A 109 25.42 -1.04 8.63
CA ILE A 109 24.21 -1.23 9.46
C ILE A 109 23.15 -1.99 8.65
N SER A 110 22.86 -1.53 7.43
CA SER A 110 21.84 -2.12 6.55
C SER A 110 22.15 -3.57 6.17
N ASP A 111 23.39 -3.89 5.77
CA ASP A 111 23.79 -5.25 5.38
C ASP A 111 23.83 -6.20 6.58
N THR A 112 24.22 -5.70 7.76
CA THR A 112 24.21 -6.51 8.98
C THR A 112 22.76 -6.78 9.43
N ALA A 113 21.89 -5.76 9.42
CA ALA A 113 20.47 -5.94 9.69
C ALA A 113 19.84 -6.96 8.72
N ALA A 114 20.12 -6.84 7.42
CA ALA A 114 19.61 -7.74 6.40
C ALA A 114 19.98 -9.21 6.67
N LYS A 115 21.22 -9.49 7.06
CA LYS A 115 21.67 -10.86 7.39
C LYS A 115 20.96 -11.42 8.62
N LEU A 116 20.83 -10.62 9.67
CA LEU A 116 20.20 -11.06 10.92
C LEU A 116 18.70 -11.27 10.80
N LEU A 117 18.03 -10.44 9.99
CA LEU A 117 16.62 -10.58 9.68
C LEU A 117 16.37 -11.80 8.76
N GLU A 118 17.31 -12.13 7.88
CA GLU A 118 17.20 -13.30 7.00
C GLU A 118 17.21 -14.59 7.81
N GLU A 119 18.08 -14.68 8.83
CA GLU A 119 18.11 -15.79 9.78
C GLU A 119 16.77 -15.97 10.54
N ARG A 120 15.93 -14.93 10.56
CA ARG A 120 14.60 -14.92 11.17
C ARG A 120 13.46 -15.09 10.15
N ASN A 121 13.76 -15.40 8.88
CA ASN A 121 12.80 -15.55 7.79
C ASN A 121 12.03 -14.27 7.41
N PHE A 122 12.66 -13.10 7.52
CA PHE A 122 12.05 -11.83 7.10
C PHE A 122 12.18 -11.58 5.58
N ASN A 123 12.84 -12.46 4.82
CA ASN A 123 13.13 -12.27 3.38
C ASN A 123 13.85 -10.93 3.09
N SER A 124 14.67 -10.48 4.03
CA SER A 124 15.27 -9.14 4.07
C SER A 124 16.33 -8.92 3.01
N VAL A 125 17.15 -9.93 2.68
CA VAL A 125 18.25 -9.77 1.72
C VAL A 125 17.72 -9.46 0.32
N ASN A 126 16.76 -10.26 -0.15
CA ASN A 126 16.15 -10.03 -1.46
C ASN A 126 15.42 -8.68 -1.50
N PHE A 127 14.74 -8.31 -0.40
CA PHE A 127 13.98 -7.07 -0.35
C PHE A 127 14.89 -5.85 -0.43
N ILE A 128 15.97 -5.82 0.36
CA ILE A 128 16.89 -4.68 0.38
C ILE A 128 17.66 -4.54 -0.94
N ASP A 129 18.04 -5.66 -1.58
CA ASP A 129 18.69 -5.64 -2.88
C ASP A 129 17.76 -5.09 -3.97
N THR A 130 16.50 -5.52 -3.98
CA THR A 130 15.49 -5.01 -4.91
C THR A 130 15.22 -3.52 -4.69
N PHE A 131 15.11 -3.10 -3.42
CA PHE A 131 14.96 -1.68 -3.07
C PHE A 131 16.15 -0.83 -3.54
N ARG A 132 17.38 -1.31 -3.37
CA ARG A 132 18.60 -0.61 -3.83
C ARG A 132 18.62 -0.48 -5.35
N GLN A 133 18.23 -1.52 -6.08
CA GLN A 133 18.08 -1.49 -7.53
C GLN A 133 17.04 -0.46 -7.97
N ALA A 134 15.83 -0.52 -7.40
CA ALA A 134 14.76 0.44 -7.67
C ALA A 134 15.19 1.89 -7.37
N LYS A 135 15.86 2.11 -6.23
CA LYS A 135 16.40 3.42 -5.85
C LYS A 135 17.42 3.94 -6.88
N ASN A 136 18.29 3.08 -7.40
CA ASN A 136 19.23 3.45 -8.45
C ASN A 136 18.51 3.81 -9.75
N LEU A 137 17.43 3.11 -10.11
CA LEU A 137 16.59 3.44 -11.27
C LEU A 137 15.87 4.78 -11.08
N VAL A 138 15.38 5.11 -9.88
CA VAL A 138 14.82 6.43 -9.57
C VAL A 138 15.84 7.54 -9.81
N VAL A 139 17.10 7.36 -9.39
CA VAL A 139 18.18 8.32 -9.65
C VAL A 139 18.40 8.51 -11.15
N GLN A 140 18.38 7.42 -11.93
CA GLN A 140 18.48 7.48 -13.39
C GLN A 140 17.28 8.19 -14.03
N ALA A 141 16.06 7.87 -13.60
CA ALA A 141 14.82 8.46 -14.10
C ALA A 141 14.79 9.97 -13.86
N ARG A 142 15.13 10.42 -12.64
CA ARG A 142 15.24 11.85 -12.30
C ARG A 142 16.27 12.57 -13.16
N LYS A 143 17.44 11.94 -13.39
CA LYS A 143 18.49 12.51 -14.27
C LYS A 143 18.04 12.59 -15.72
N ALA A 144 17.21 11.66 -16.17
CA ALA A 144 16.64 11.62 -17.51
C ALA A 144 15.35 12.45 -17.66
N GLU A 145 14.89 13.13 -16.61
CA GLU A 145 13.62 13.87 -16.57
C GLU A 145 12.39 12.98 -16.87
N VAL A 146 12.48 11.70 -16.53
CA VAL A 146 11.36 10.74 -16.61
C VAL A 146 10.54 10.84 -15.32
N PHE A 147 9.21 10.95 -15.47
CA PHE A 147 8.31 10.98 -14.32
C PHE A 147 8.37 9.67 -13.54
N CYS A 148 8.64 9.75 -12.23
CA CYS A 148 8.75 8.60 -11.34
C CYS A 148 8.10 8.80 -9.96
N GLN A 149 7.41 9.91 -9.72
CA GLN A 149 6.89 10.24 -8.38
C GLN A 149 5.84 9.22 -7.89
N ASP A 150 4.99 8.73 -8.78
CA ASP A 150 4.00 7.68 -8.49
C ASP A 150 4.65 6.35 -8.10
N VAL A 151 5.78 6.01 -8.71
CA VAL A 151 6.56 4.82 -8.37
C VAL A 151 7.31 5.01 -7.05
N GLU A 152 7.92 6.18 -6.81
CA GLU A 152 8.56 6.50 -5.54
C GLU A 152 7.60 6.34 -4.35
N ASP A 153 6.36 6.78 -4.53
CA ASP A 153 5.35 6.63 -3.51
C ASP A 153 4.97 5.15 -3.26
N LEU A 154 4.91 4.31 -4.32
CA LEU A 154 4.73 2.86 -4.15
C LEU A 154 5.92 2.22 -3.42
N MET A 155 7.15 2.66 -3.71
CA MET A 155 8.34 2.20 -2.99
C MET A 155 8.26 2.54 -1.50
N ALA A 156 7.82 3.75 -1.15
CA ALA A 156 7.62 4.15 0.25
C ALA A 156 6.53 3.31 0.92
N ASP A 157 5.38 3.10 0.27
CA ASP A 157 4.30 2.25 0.77
C ASP A 157 4.77 0.78 0.95
N SER A 158 5.68 0.30 0.09
CA SER A 158 6.27 -1.04 0.18
C SER A 158 7.18 -1.19 1.41
N ILE A 159 7.95 -0.16 1.76
CA ILE A 159 8.77 -0.15 2.97
C ILE A 159 7.90 -0.22 4.22
N GLU A 160 6.82 0.57 4.27
CA GLU A 160 5.88 0.53 5.39
C GLU A 160 5.16 -0.83 5.46
N THR A 161 4.76 -1.40 4.32
CA THR A 161 4.18 -2.75 4.24
C THR A 161 5.13 -3.82 4.76
N TYR A 162 6.43 -3.68 4.47
CA TYR A 162 7.47 -4.59 4.96
C TYR A 162 7.65 -4.48 6.48
N LYS A 163 7.65 -3.25 7.02
CA LYS A 163 7.76 -2.99 8.47
C LYS A 163 6.59 -3.58 9.26
N GLU A 164 5.45 -3.74 8.63
CA GLU A 164 4.26 -4.40 9.20
C GLU A 164 4.30 -5.93 9.16
N GLY A 165 5.38 -6.52 8.64
CA GLY A 165 5.54 -7.97 8.52
C GLY A 165 4.88 -8.59 7.29
N ARG A 166 4.32 -7.79 6.38
CA ARG A 166 3.68 -8.27 5.14
C ARG A 166 4.70 -8.41 4.01
N PHE A 167 5.67 -9.32 4.19
CA PHE A 167 6.86 -9.42 3.35
C PHE A 167 6.56 -9.72 1.87
N ASP A 168 5.64 -10.65 1.58
CA ASP A 168 5.33 -11.03 0.20
C ASP A 168 4.65 -9.90 -0.59
N GLN A 169 3.71 -9.19 0.06
CA GLN A 169 3.05 -8.02 -0.52
C GLN A 169 4.04 -6.88 -0.73
N ALA A 170 4.90 -6.63 0.25
CA ALA A 170 5.95 -5.62 0.15
C ALA A 170 6.89 -5.92 -1.01
N MET A 171 7.35 -7.17 -1.12
CA MET A 171 8.22 -7.62 -2.21
C MET A 171 7.54 -7.44 -3.57
N THR A 172 6.30 -7.89 -3.70
CA THR A 172 5.52 -7.76 -4.95
C THR A 172 5.41 -6.30 -5.39
N ASN A 173 5.09 -5.40 -4.46
CA ASN A 173 5.00 -3.97 -4.74
C ASN A 173 6.37 -3.36 -5.09
N MET A 174 7.45 -3.78 -4.43
CA MET A 174 8.81 -3.31 -4.71
C MET A 174 9.33 -3.79 -6.07
N MET A 175 9.06 -5.04 -6.44
CA MET A 175 9.38 -5.58 -7.77
C MET A 175 8.61 -4.84 -8.86
N MET A 176 7.31 -4.64 -8.66
CA MET A 176 6.49 -3.85 -9.60
C MET A 176 7.03 -2.43 -9.77
N ALA A 177 7.45 -1.78 -8.68
CA ALA A 177 8.08 -0.46 -8.73
C ALA A 177 9.38 -0.48 -9.55
N LYS A 178 10.24 -1.49 -9.34
CA LYS A 178 11.47 -1.69 -10.13
C LYS A 178 11.15 -1.87 -11.61
N ASP A 179 10.28 -2.80 -11.95
CA ASP A 179 9.98 -3.17 -13.34
C ASP A 179 9.35 -1.98 -14.09
N LEU A 180 8.44 -1.24 -13.45
CA LEU A 180 7.89 0.00 -14.02
C LEU A 180 8.97 1.05 -14.31
N LEU A 181 10.00 1.18 -13.47
CA LEU A 181 11.09 2.11 -13.72
C LEU A 181 11.99 1.64 -14.86
N GLU A 182 12.25 0.34 -14.96
CA GLU A 182 13.01 -0.27 -16.06
C GLU A 182 12.32 0.01 -17.40
N ASP A 183 11.03 -0.32 -17.49
CA ASP A 183 10.21 -0.06 -18.68
C ASP A 183 10.24 1.42 -19.06
N ARG A 184 10.00 2.32 -18.08
CA ARG A 184 10.00 3.77 -18.30
C ARG A 184 11.33 4.29 -18.86
N LEU A 185 12.44 3.82 -18.30
CA LEU A 185 13.77 4.21 -18.72
C LEU A 185 14.12 3.65 -20.09
N GLU A 186 13.74 2.40 -20.38
CA GLU A 186 13.92 1.76 -21.67
C GLU A 186 13.15 2.50 -22.77
N TRP A 187 11.85 2.76 -22.55
CA TRP A 187 11.01 3.52 -23.47
C TRP A 187 11.57 4.92 -23.75
N HIS A 188 11.98 5.63 -22.70
CA HIS A 188 12.60 6.94 -22.86
C HIS A 188 13.93 6.87 -23.65
N GLY A 189 14.74 5.82 -23.42
CA GLY A 189 15.96 5.54 -24.16
C GLY A 189 15.70 5.32 -25.65
N HIS A 190 14.71 4.47 -25.98
CA HIS A 190 14.28 4.21 -27.35
C HIS A 190 13.80 5.48 -28.06
N LEU A 191 12.93 6.26 -27.40
CA LEU A 191 12.42 7.51 -27.96
C LEU A 191 13.55 8.49 -28.29
N ARG A 192 14.49 8.67 -27.36
CA ARG A 192 15.64 9.54 -27.57
C ARG A 192 16.53 9.04 -28.71
N GLY A 193 16.66 7.73 -28.89
CA GLY A 193 17.33 7.10 -30.02
C GLY A 193 16.66 7.45 -31.35
N TYR A 194 15.35 7.23 -31.47
CA TYR A 194 14.57 7.56 -32.65
C TYR A 194 14.64 9.05 -33.01
N ILE A 195 14.49 9.93 -32.01
CA ILE A 195 14.61 11.38 -32.21
C ILE A 195 15.99 11.74 -32.76
N LYS A 196 17.05 11.16 -32.20
CA LYS A 196 18.43 11.39 -32.66
C LYS A 196 18.62 10.94 -34.11
N ASP A 197 18.06 9.81 -34.51
CA ASP A 197 18.19 9.29 -35.86
C ASP A 197 17.38 10.11 -36.87
N VAL A 198 16.18 10.56 -36.52
CA VAL A 198 15.42 11.52 -37.33
C VAL A 198 16.18 12.84 -37.49
N LEU A 199 16.78 13.36 -36.42
CA LEU A 199 17.62 14.56 -36.46
C LEU A 199 18.86 14.40 -37.36
N LYS A 200 19.47 13.21 -37.43
CA LYS A 200 20.58 12.94 -38.37
C LYS A 200 20.13 12.94 -39.83
N LEU A 201 18.89 12.52 -40.12
CA LEU A 201 18.32 12.49 -41.47
C LEU A 201 17.82 13.86 -41.95
N THR A 202 17.58 14.77 -40.99
CA THR A 202 17.01 16.10 -41.23
C THR A 202 17.77 16.94 -42.29
N PRO A 203 19.12 16.96 -42.35
CA PRO A 203 19.84 17.67 -43.41
C PRO A 203 19.60 17.11 -44.82
N MET A 204 19.38 15.79 -44.96
CA MET A 204 19.07 15.15 -46.24
C MET A 204 17.65 15.49 -46.69
N LEU A 205 16.71 15.57 -45.74
CA LEU A 205 15.33 16.00 -45.97
C LEU A 205 15.27 17.46 -46.40
N GLY A 206 16.07 18.34 -45.78
CA GLY A 206 16.19 19.75 -46.19
C GLY A 206 16.71 19.91 -47.62
N ARG A 207 17.70 19.11 -48.04
CA ARG A 207 18.18 19.07 -49.44
C ARG A 207 17.12 18.57 -50.43
N SER A 208 16.12 17.85 -49.95
CA SER A 208 15.00 17.32 -50.75
C SER A 208 13.77 18.25 -50.75
N GLY A 209 13.89 19.46 -50.20
CA GLY A 209 12.82 20.47 -50.19
C GLY A 209 11.82 20.37 -49.03
N VAL A 210 12.09 19.54 -48.02
CA VAL A 210 11.22 19.41 -46.84
C VAL A 210 11.53 20.52 -45.83
N GLN A 211 10.48 21.16 -45.27
CA GLN A 211 10.63 22.17 -44.21
C GLN A 211 11.10 21.54 -42.89
N VAL A 212 12.40 21.69 -42.63
CA VAL A 212 13.12 21.13 -41.48
C VAL A 212 12.65 21.72 -40.13
N ASP A 213 12.34 23.00 -40.08
CA ASP A 213 11.99 23.69 -38.82
C ASP A 213 10.68 23.13 -38.22
N SER A 214 9.71 22.81 -39.09
CA SER A 214 8.44 22.19 -38.68
C SER A 214 8.61 20.79 -38.06
N ILE A 215 9.65 20.06 -38.49
CA ILE A 215 9.96 18.71 -38.00
C ILE A 215 10.60 18.80 -36.62
N GLN A 216 11.52 19.73 -36.40
CA GLN A 216 12.16 19.91 -35.09
C GLN A 216 11.14 20.31 -34.01
N ASP A 217 10.25 21.26 -34.30
CA ASP A 217 9.21 21.67 -33.36
C ASP A 217 8.16 20.58 -33.13
N SER A 218 7.78 19.85 -34.18
CA SER A 218 6.86 18.70 -34.05
C SER A 218 7.46 17.60 -33.19
N ILE A 219 8.76 17.29 -33.35
CA ILE A 219 9.47 16.31 -32.52
C ILE A 219 9.58 16.77 -31.07
N ARG A 220 9.85 18.06 -30.85
CA ARG A 220 9.95 18.64 -29.50
C ARG A 220 8.59 18.60 -28.79
N ASN A 221 7.51 18.92 -29.51
CA ASN A 221 6.15 18.81 -29.01
C ASN A 221 5.72 17.36 -28.79
N LEU A 222 6.09 16.43 -29.67
CA LEU A 222 5.85 14.98 -29.48
C LEU A 222 6.59 14.47 -28.24
N SER A 223 7.87 14.83 -28.08
CA SER A 223 8.69 14.46 -26.93
C SER A 223 8.09 14.95 -25.61
N SER A 224 7.56 16.18 -25.59
CA SER A 224 6.88 16.73 -24.40
C SER A 224 5.51 16.09 -24.16
N ALA A 225 4.75 15.82 -25.23
CA ALA A 225 3.44 15.16 -25.12
C ALA A 225 3.56 13.71 -24.65
N LEU A 226 4.57 12.97 -25.12
CA LEU A 226 4.83 11.58 -24.74
C LEU A 226 5.20 11.43 -23.26
N GLN A 227 5.96 12.37 -22.70
CA GLN A 227 6.27 12.40 -21.26
C GLN A 227 5.02 12.41 -20.37
N SER A 228 3.88 12.91 -20.89
CA SER A 228 2.63 13.06 -20.13
C SER A 228 1.55 12.01 -20.45
N ARG A 229 1.62 11.33 -21.61
CA ARG A 229 0.53 10.49 -22.13
C ARG A 229 0.72 8.99 -21.92
N GLU A 230 1.94 8.49 -21.68
CA GLU A 230 2.24 7.05 -21.69
C GLU A 230 2.17 6.31 -20.34
N TYR A 231 1.64 6.92 -19.28
CA TYR A 231 1.56 6.24 -17.96
C TYR A 231 0.16 6.06 -17.39
N SER A 232 -0.92 6.33 -18.12
CA SER A 232 -2.29 6.20 -17.57
C SER A 232 -2.54 4.83 -16.95
N ASP A 233 -2.12 3.77 -17.64
CA ASP A 233 -2.40 2.39 -17.23
C ASP A 233 -1.53 2.00 -16.03
N ALA A 234 -0.23 2.33 -16.08
CA ALA A 234 0.67 2.18 -14.95
C ALA A 234 0.20 2.97 -13.72
N THR A 235 -0.24 4.22 -13.91
CA THR A 235 -0.79 5.06 -12.84
C THR A 235 -2.06 4.47 -12.26
N SER A 236 -2.95 3.91 -13.09
CA SER A 236 -4.18 3.25 -12.62
C SER A 236 -3.88 1.98 -11.80
N LEU A 237 -2.89 1.19 -12.23
CA LEU A 237 -2.44 -0.01 -11.54
C LEU A 237 -1.73 0.35 -10.21
N LEU A 238 -0.88 1.38 -10.22
CA LEU A 238 -0.24 1.93 -9.02
C LEU A 238 -1.29 2.45 -8.03
N ALA A 239 -2.29 3.19 -8.52
CA ALA A 239 -3.38 3.69 -7.69
C ALA A 239 -4.16 2.54 -7.05
N LEU A 240 -4.46 1.48 -7.80
CA LEU A 240 -5.11 0.28 -7.29
C LEU A 240 -4.29 -0.39 -6.19
N ARG A 241 -2.99 -0.63 -6.41
CA ARG A 241 -2.11 -1.26 -5.41
C ARG A 241 -2.00 -0.46 -4.12
N ARG A 242 -1.81 0.85 -4.23
CA ARG A 242 -1.76 1.72 -3.05
C ARG A 242 -3.10 1.74 -2.29
N GLN A 243 -4.21 1.70 -3.03
CA GLN A 243 -5.54 1.64 -2.46
C GLN A 243 -5.80 0.30 -1.73
N GLU A 244 -5.38 -0.81 -2.33
CA GLU A 244 -5.38 -2.15 -1.71
C GLU A 244 -4.62 -2.15 -0.38
N THR A 245 -3.40 -1.59 -0.34
CA THR A 245 -2.58 -1.51 0.88
C THR A 245 -3.28 -0.73 2.00
N ARG A 246 -3.93 0.39 1.69
CA ARG A 246 -4.69 1.18 2.67
C ARG A 246 -5.92 0.45 3.16
N LEU A 247 -6.68 -0.14 2.24
CA LEU A 247 -7.91 -0.86 2.55
C LEU A 247 -7.64 -2.08 3.43
N TRP A 248 -6.57 -2.84 3.15
CA TRP A 248 -6.15 -3.97 3.98
C TRP A 248 -6.00 -3.59 5.45
N LYS A 249 -5.37 -2.43 5.76
CA LYS A 249 -5.18 -1.98 7.15
C LYS A 249 -6.51 -1.70 7.85
N GLN A 250 -7.44 -1.07 7.13
CA GLN A 250 -8.76 -0.74 7.69
C GLN A 250 -9.61 -2.00 7.88
N LEU A 251 -9.59 -2.92 6.91
CA LEU A 251 -10.24 -4.23 7.05
C LEU A 251 -9.67 -5.00 8.23
N TRP A 252 -8.35 -5.07 8.36
CA TRP A 252 -7.72 -5.70 9.51
C TRP A 252 -8.18 -5.11 10.83
N SER A 253 -8.11 -3.79 10.97
CA SER A 253 -8.59 -3.12 12.19
C SER A 253 -10.07 -3.42 12.46
N LEU A 254 -10.91 -3.45 11.43
CA LEU A 254 -12.35 -3.67 11.55
C LEU A 254 -12.69 -5.13 11.88
N GLU A 255 -12.20 -6.08 11.08
CA GLU A 255 -12.50 -7.50 11.23
C GLU A 255 -11.93 -8.05 12.54
N GLU A 256 -10.74 -7.59 12.94
CA GLU A 256 -10.17 -7.89 14.25
C GLU A 256 -11.07 -7.34 15.38
N TYR A 257 -11.59 -6.11 15.23
CA TYR A 257 -12.49 -5.51 16.21
C TYR A 257 -13.82 -6.28 16.34
N ILE A 258 -14.39 -6.72 15.22
CA ILE A 258 -15.64 -7.49 15.12
C ILE A 258 -15.44 -8.87 15.74
N THR A 259 -14.48 -9.65 15.25
CA THR A 259 -14.29 -11.06 15.63
C THR A 259 -13.68 -11.24 17.02
N LYS A 260 -13.02 -10.21 17.59
CA LYS A 260 -12.68 -10.19 19.02
C LYS A 260 -13.92 -10.22 19.91
N ARG A 261 -15.04 -9.60 19.49
CA ARG A 261 -16.27 -9.48 20.27
C ARG A 261 -17.31 -10.54 19.91
N ILE A 262 -17.44 -10.84 18.63
CA ILE A 262 -18.47 -11.74 18.08
C ILE A 262 -17.80 -13.07 17.79
N LYS A 263 -17.99 -14.04 18.70
CA LYS A 263 -17.33 -15.35 18.62
C LYS A 263 -18.13 -16.40 17.85
N ALA A 264 -19.44 -16.23 17.78
CA ALA A 264 -20.35 -17.09 17.04
C ALA A 264 -21.22 -16.24 16.11
N LYS A 265 -21.66 -16.86 15.01
CA LYS A 265 -22.59 -16.24 14.06
C LYS A 265 -23.87 -15.81 14.80
N PRO A 266 -24.27 -14.53 14.73
CA PRO A 266 -25.48 -14.04 15.40
C PRO A 266 -26.75 -14.72 14.86
N ILE A 267 -27.70 -15.03 15.75
CA ILE A 267 -28.99 -15.64 15.40
C ILE A 267 -29.99 -14.53 15.04
N VAL A 268 -30.64 -14.67 13.89
CA VAL A 268 -31.47 -13.61 13.27
C VAL A 268 -32.87 -13.49 13.91
N GLU A 269 -33.37 -14.54 14.54
CA GLU A 269 -34.80 -14.73 14.86
C GLU A 269 -35.32 -13.89 16.03
N LEU A 270 -34.47 -13.20 16.81
CA LEU A 270 -34.87 -12.49 18.04
C LEU A 270 -34.45 -11.02 18.12
N MET A 271 -33.82 -10.48 17.07
CA MET A 271 -33.25 -9.14 17.15
C MET A 271 -34.24 -8.04 16.73
N VAL A 272 -34.19 -6.91 17.44
CA VAL A 272 -34.90 -5.68 17.06
C VAL A 272 -33.87 -4.65 16.63
N LEU A 273 -33.78 -4.42 15.31
CA LEU A 273 -32.87 -3.42 14.74
C LEU A 273 -33.27 -2.02 15.21
N LYS A 274 -32.29 -1.25 15.69
CA LYS A 274 -32.46 0.18 15.96
C LYS A 274 -32.27 0.98 14.68
N ASP A 275 -32.69 2.24 14.69
CA ASP A 275 -32.58 3.10 13.50
C ASP A 275 -31.13 3.31 13.05
N SER A 276 -30.17 3.31 14.00
CA SER A 276 -28.74 3.33 13.67
C SER A 276 -28.29 2.10 12.88
N ASP A 277 -28.86 0.94 13.19
CA ASP A 277 -28.51 -0.35 12.60
C ASP A 277 -29.08 -0.41 11.18
N ARG A 278 -30.37 -0.06 11.04
CA ARG A 278 -31.03 0.05 9.73
C ARG A 278 -30.32 1.02 8.81
N ASN A 279 -29.94 2.20 9.31
CA ASN A 279 -29.25 3.21 8.51
C ASN A 279 -27.90 2.69 7.99
N LEU A 280 -27.11 2.01 8.83
CA LEU A 280 -25.85 1.41 8.37
C LEU A 280 -26.08 0.35 7.28
N LEU A 281 -27.07 -0.53 7.47
CA LEU A 281 -27.41 -1.59 6.51
C LEU A 281 -27.92 -0.99 5.18
N ASP A 282 -28.75 0.05 5.22
CA ASP A 282 -29.23 0.75 4.03
C ASP A 282 -28.09 1.48 3.30
N ASN A 283 -27.15 2.08 4.04
CA ASN A 283 -25.97 2.72 3.46
C ASN A 283 -25.08 1.68 2.78
N PHE A 284 -24.90 0.52 3.40
CA PHE A 284 -24.13 -0.59 2.84
C PHE A 284 -24.64 -0.98 1.45
N VAL A 285 -25.95 -1.15 1.28
CA VAL A 285 -26.54 -1.51 -0.02
C VAL A 285 -26.26 -0.43 -1.08
N ARG A 286 -26.35 0.85 -0.71
CA ARG A 286 -26.02 1.96 -1.63
C ARG A 286 -24.55 1.97 -2.02
N VAL A 287 -23.66 1.71 -1.07
CA VAL A 287 -22.22 1.60 -1.30
C VAL A 287 -21.91 0.42 -2.20
N ALA A 288 -22.51 -0.75 -1.96
CA ALA A 288 -22.34 -1.94 -2.78
C ALA A 288 -22.68 -1.69 -4.25
N ARG A 289 -23.82 -1.03 -4.52
CA ARG A 289 -24.22 -0.64 -5.89
C ARG A 289 -23.22 0.32 -6.53
N LYS A 290 -22.79 1.34 -5.79
CA LYS A 290 -21.78 2.30 -6.29
C LYS A 290 -20.43 1.64 -6.58
N VAL A 291 -20.05 0.64 -5.79
CA VAL A 291 -18.86 -0.17 -6.02
C VAL A 291 -19.00 -0.98 -7.30
N ASP A 292 -20.14 -1.64 -7.50
CA ASP A 292 -20.43 -2.37 -8.73
C ASP A 292 -20.39 -1.44 -9.97
N ASP A 293 -21.00 -0.26 -9.90
CA ASP A 293 -20.94 0.75 -10.97
C ASP A 293 -19.49 1.14 -11.29
N ASN A 294 -18.65 1.40 -10.28
CA ASN A 294 -17.25 1.74 -10.50
C ASN A 294 -16.45 0.58 -11.13
N ILE A 295 -16.76 -0.67 -10.77
CA ILE A 295 -16.13 -1.85 -11.37
C ILE A 295 -16.53 -1.97 -12.85
N GLN A 296 -17.82 -1.84 -13.15
CA GLN A 296 -18.34 -1.89 -14.52
C GLN A 296 -17.78 -0.77 -15.42
N ASP A 297 -17.53 0.40 -14.84
CA ASP A 297 -16.90 1.54 -15.52
C ASP A 297 -15.37 1.41 -15.69
N GLY A 298 -14.76 0.28 -15.26
CA GLY A 298 -13.32 0.07 -15.35
C GLY A 298 -12.51 0.93 -14.37
N ARG A 299 -13.09 1.30 -13.22
CA ARG A 299 -12.47 2.14 -12.18
C ARG A 299 -12.30 1.37 -10.86
N PRO A 300 -11.53 0.26 -10.82
CA PRO A 300 -11.39 -0.59 -9.64
C PRO A 300 -10.75 0.13 -8.44
N ALA A 301 -9.82 1.07 -8.68
CA ALA A 301 -9.24 1.87 -7.60
C ALA A 301 -10.28 2.79 -6.93
N ASP A 302 -11.21 3.37 -7.70
CA ASP A 302 -12.31 4.17 -7.16
C ASP A 302 -13.32 3.30 -6.41
N ALA A 303 -13.52 2.05 -6.86
CA ALA A 303 -14.34 1.07 -6.18
C ALA A 303 -13.80 0.79 -4.78
N LEU A 304 -12.51 0.44 -4.66
CA LEU A 304 -11.86 0.24 -3.35
C LEU A 304 -11.82 1.50 -2.49
N ARG A 305 -11.66 2.69 -3.09
CA ARG A 305 -11.75 3.96 -2.35
C ARG A 305 -13.13 4.19 -1.77
N THR A 306 -14.17 3.84 -2.51
CA THR A 306 -15.56 3.94 -2.02
C THR A 306 -15.79 3.04 -0.80
N VAL A 307 -15.20 1.83 -0.79
CA VAL A 307 -15.24 0.93 0.37
C VAL A 307 -14.44 1.50 1.55
N GLU A 308 -13.23 2.01 1.30
CA GLU A 308 -12.39 2.64 2.32
C GLU A 308 -13.13 3.81 3.01
N ASP A 309 -13.74 4.69 2.21
CA ASP A 309 -14.50 5.83 2.73
C ASP A 309 -15.70 5.38 3.57
N PHE A 310 -16.38 4.29 3.19
CA PHE A 310 -17.48 3.72 3.96
C PHE A 310 -17.01 3.15 5.30
N ILE A 311 -15.90 2.41 5.32
CA ILE A 311 -15.32 1.87 6.57
C ILE A 311 -14.93 3.02 7.51
N ARG A 312 -14.30 4.07 6.97
CA ARG A 312 -13.86 5.22 7.76
C ARG A 312 -15.03 6.03 8.30
N ASN A 313 -15.95 6.44 7.43
CA ASN A 313 -16.94 7.46 7.76
C ASN A 313 -18.21 6.85 8.37
N ASP A 314 -18.81 5.87 7.71
CA ASP A 314 -20.09 5.28 8.12
C ASP A 314 -19.91 4.25 9.24
N ILE A 315 -18.91 3.38 9.13
CA ILE A 315 -18.67 2.35 10.14
C ILE A 315 -17.93 2.95 11.34
N SER A 316 -16.72 3.46 11.15
CA SER A 316 -15.84 3.83 12.27
C SER A 316 -16.28 5.15 12.94
N ALA A 317 -16.35 6.23 12.16
CA ALA A 317 -16.65 7.57 12.68
C ALA A 317 -18.13 7.82 13.01
N SER A 318 -19.05 6.96 12.53
CA SER A 318 -20.48 7.11 12.81
C SER A 318 -21.01 5.95 13.64
N TYR A 319 -21.06 4.73 13.08
CA TYR A 319 -21.74 3.63 13.76
C TYR A 319 -21.00 3.15 15.02
N LEU A 320 -19.72 2.78 14.93
CA LEU A 320 -18.93 2.26 16.05
C LEU A 320 -18.69 3.31 17.14
N MET A 321 -18.50 4.58 16.76
CA MET A 321 -18.36 5.65 17.76
C MET A 321 -19.62 5.80 18.63
N ASN A 322 -20.81 5.67 18.04
CA ASN A 322 -22.07 5.84 18.77
C ASN A 322 -22.61 4.54 19.39
N ASN A 323 -22.34 3.38 18.76
CA ASN A 323 -22.92 2.09 19.12
C ASN A 323 -21.89 1.08 19.64
N GLY A 324 -20.60 1.42 19.75
CA GLY A 324 -19.54 0.51 20.20
C GLY A 324 -19.84 -0.16 21.54
N LYS A 325 -20.38 0.59 22.51
CA LYS A 325 -20.79 0.06 23.82
C LYS A 325 -21.86 -1.04 23.72
N ARG A 326 -22.70 -1.03 22.67
CA ARG A 326 -23.70 -2.07 22.43
C ARG A 326 -23.03 -3.38 22.03
N LEU A 327 -21.95 -3.33 21.26
CA LEU A 327 -21.17 -4.53 20.92
C LEU A 327 -20.53 -5.12 22.18
N ASP A 328 -20.02 -4.29 23.09
CA ASP A 328 -19.46 -4.75 24.37
C ASP A 328 -20.55 -5.35 25.29
N ALA A 329 -21.75 -4.77 25.26
CA ALA A 329 -22.92 -5.24 26.00
C ALA A 329 -23.60 -6.48 25.37
N LYS A 330 -23.03 -7.04 24.28
CA LYS A 330 -23.57 -8.20 23.56
C LYS A 330 -24.99 -8.00 23.01
N ASP A 331 -25.30 -6.78 22.56
CA ASP A 331 -26.55 -6.45 21.87
C ASP A 331 -26.62 -7.23 20.54
N GLU A 332 -27.57 -8.15 20.43
CA GLU A 332 -27.69 -9.08 19.29
C GLU A 332 -27.88 -8.35 17.96
N ALA A 333 -28.67 -7.26 17.94
CA ALA A 333 -28.88 -6.45 16.74
C ALA A 333 -27.59 -5.77 16.26
N ALA A 334 -26.80 -5.23 17.20
CA ALA A 334 -25.52 -4.62 16.89
C ALA A 334 -24.49 -5.66 16.41
N TRP A 335 -24.47 -6.84 17.03
CA TRP A 335 -23.64 -7.97 16.62
C TRP A 335 -23.99 -8.45 15.22
N TYR A 336 -25.27 -8.70 14.95
CA TYR A 336 -25.74 -9.08 13.62
C TYR A 336 -25.35 -8.05 12.56
N THR A 337 -25.61 -6.77 12.82
CA THR A 337 -25.33 -5.69 11.88
C THR A 337 -23.85 -5.65 11.52
N MET A 338 -22.97 -5.74 12.52
CA MET A 338 -21.53 -5.72 12.27
C MET A 338 -21.01 -7.00 11.61
N TRP A 339 -21.55 -8.16 12.00
CA TRP A 339 -21.19 -9.44 11.39
C TRP A 339 -21.55 -9.47 9.90
N ALA A 340 -22.80 -9.11 9.57
CA ALA A 340 -23.29 -9.03 8.19
C ALA A 340 -22.50 -7.99 7.38
N THR A 341 -22.20 -6.83 7.96
CA THR A 341 -21.41 -5.78 7.31
C THR A 341 -19.98 -6.25 7.03
N GLY A 342 -19.29 -6.85 8.00
CA GLY A 342 -17.92 -7.34 7.82
C GLY A 342 -17.82 -8.39 6.70
N LEU A 343 -18.64 -9.45 6.79
CA LEU A 343 -18.69 -10.47 5.74
C LEU A 343 -19.11 -9.89 4.38
N GLY A 344 -20.07 -8.96 4.37
CA GLY A 344 -20.52 -8.25 3.18
C GLY A 344 -19.41 -7.41 2.53
N LEU A 345 -18.57 -6.74 3.32
CA LEU A 345 -17.41 -5.99 2.80
C LEU A 345 -16.44 -6.90 2.06
N LEU A 346 -16.16 -8.08 2.60
CA LEU A 346 -15.31 -9.07 1.93
C LEU A 346 -15.90 -9.51 0.59
N LYS A 347 -17.22 -9.75 0.52
CA LYS A 347 -17.88 -10.04 -0.76
C LYS A 347 -17.83 -8.85 -1.73
N MET A 348 -17.97 -7.63 -1.23
CA MET A 348 -17.96 -6.42 -2.03
C MET A 348 -16.61 -6.16 -2.71
N ILE A 349 -15.50 -6.43 -2.03
CA ILE A 349 -14.14 -6.21 -2.56
C ILE A 349 -13.60 -7.40 -3.36
N SER A 350 -14.19 -8.59 -3.18
CA SER A 350 -13.76 -9.85 -3.80
C SER A 350 -13.58 -9.79 -5.33
N PRO A 351 -14.45 -9.10 -6.11
CA PRO A 351 -14.25 -8.97 -7.56
C PRO A 351 -13.01 -8.16 -7.97
N VAL A 352 -12.49 -7.32 -7.06
CA VAL A 352 -11.35 -6.42 -7.34
C VAL A 352 -10.05 -6.93 -6.73
N ILE A 353 -10.10 -7.42 -5.49
CA ILE A 353 -8.94 -7.93 -4.72
C ILE A 353 -9.28 -9.29 -4.09
N PRO A 354 -9.47 -10.35 -4.91
CA PRO A 354 -9.96 -11.65 -4.44
C PRO A 354 -9.06 -12.29 -3.38
N ASN A 355 -7.74 -12.14 -3.53
CA ASN A 355 -6.78 -12.73 -2.59
C ASN A 355 -6.91 -12.13 -1.18
N VAL A 356 -7.07 -10.80 -1.08
CA VAL A 356 -7.30 -10.11 0.20
C VAL A 356 -8.64 -10.54 0.79
N ALA A 357 -9.70 -10.52 -0.01
CA ALA A 357 -11.02 -10.96 0.46
C ALA A 357 -11.00 -12.39 1.02
N GLU A 358 -10.32 -13.29 0.31
CA GLU A 358 -10.17 -14.68 0.70
C GLU A 358 -9.32 -14.81 1.96
N GLU A 359 -8.17 -14.14 2.06
CA GLU A 359 -7.32 -14.12 3.26
C GLU A 359 -8.11 -13.74 4.52
N PHE A 360 -8.83 -12.62 4.47
CA PHE A 360 -9.67 -12.17 5.58
C PHE A 360 -10.80 -13.15 5.89
N TYR A 361 -11.45 -13.71 4.86
CA TYR A 361 -12.50 -14.70 5.06
C TYR A 361 -11.96 -15.95 5.78
N GLN A 362 -10.82 -16.47 5.31
CA GLN A 362 -10.16 -17.63 5.87
C GLN A 362 -9.79 -17.41 7.34
N GLN A 363 -9.25 -16.23 7.67
CA GLN A 363 -8.82 -15.89 9.01
C GLN A 363 -9.98 -15.61 9.98
N TYR A 364 -11.03 -14.93 9.52
CA TYR A 364 -12.03 -14.32 10.40
C TYR A 364 -13.42 -14.96 10.34
N PHE A 365 -13.78 -15.60 9.23
CA PHE A 365 -15.17 -16.05 9.01
C PHE A 365 -15.31 -17.55 8.73
N ARG A 366 -14.29 -18.20 8.15
CA ARG A 366 -14.35 -19.61 7.71
C ARG A 366 -14.89 -20.57 8.77
N ASP A 367 -14.35 -20.49 9.99
CA ASP A 367 -14.73 -21.39 11.09
C ASP A 367 -16.20 -21.22 11.53
N ARG A 368 -16.82 -20.08 11.22
CA ARG A 368 -18.16 -19.70 11.68
C ARG A 368 -19.21 -19.79 10.58
N GLU A 369 -18.83 -19.50 9.33
CA GLU A 369 -19.70 -19.63 8.15
C GLU A 369 -19.63 -21.03 7.54
N GLY A 370 -18.53 -21.76 7.72
CA GLY A 370 -18.36 -23.15 7.30
C GLY A 370 -18.11 -23.37 5.80
N ALA A 371 -18.37 -22.38 4.95
CA ALA A 371 -18.06 -22.48 3.53
C ALA A 371 -16.54 -22.41 3.28
N PRO A 372 -16.04 -23.10 2.24
CA PRO A 372 -14.59 -23.23 2.04
C PRO A 372 -13.90 -21.97 1.52
N SER A 373 -14.63 -21.00 0.94
CA SER A 373 -14.09 -19.77 0.34
C SER A 373 -15.14 -18.66 0.33
N ILE A 374 -14.71 -17.40 0.33
CA ILE A 374 -15.60 -16.23 0.24
C ILE A 374 -16.46 -16.24 -1.03
N HIS A 375 -15.92 -16.85 -2.10
CA HIS A 375 -16.59 -16.96 -3.39
C HIS A 375 -17.76 -17.95 -3.38
N ALA A 376 -17.79 -18.89 -2.42
CA ALA A 376 -18.85 -19.88 -2.25
C ALA A 376 -19.89 -19.48 -1.18
N VAL A 377 -19.60 -18.45 -0.38
CA VAL A 377 -20.50 -17.92 0.65
C VAL A 377 -21.58 -17.10 -0.03
N ASP A 378 -22.84 -17.25 0.36
CA ASP A 378 -23.92 -16.38 -0.10
C ASP A 378 -23.80 -14.96 0.48
N TRP A 379 -24.51 -13.98 -0.09
CA TRP A 379 -24.56 -12.67 0.55
C TRP A 379 -25.21 -12.79 1.93
N PRO A 380 -24.61 -12.24 3.00
CA PRO A 380 -25.23 -12.32 4.31
C PRO A 380 -26.55 -11.56 4.31
N GLU A 381 -27.56 -12.08 4.98
CA GLU A 381 -28.76 -11.29 5.29
C GLU A 381 -28.35 -10.02 6.05
N PRO A 382 -28.92 -8.83 5.74
CA PRO A 382 -30.08 -8.58 4.87
C PRO A 382 -29.71 -8.28 3.40
N PHE A 383 -28.48 -8.55 2.98
CA PHE A 383 -27.95 -8.17 1.67
C PHE A 383 -28.17 -9.22 0.58
N ALA A 384 -28.99 -10.24 0.82
CA ALA A 384 -29.27 -11.31 -0.14
C ALA A 384 -29.69 -10.80 -1.53
N VAL A 385 -30.38 -9.65 -1.59
CA VAL A 385 -30.78 -8.96 -2.83
C VAL A 385 -29.60 -8.63 -3.76
N LEU A 386 -28.39 -8.44 -3.23
CA LEU A 386 -27.20 -8.16 -4.03
C LEU A 386 -26.68 -9.40 -4.77
N GLY A 387 -27.08 -10.61 -4.35
CA GLY A 387 -26.72 -11.86 -5.02
C GLY A 387 -27.56 -12.15 -6.27
N ASN A 388 -28.71 -11.48 -6.43
CA ASN A 388 -29.68 -11.74 -7.49
C ASN A 388 -29.97 -10.46 -8.32
N PRO A 389 -29.14 -10.12 -9.32
CA PRO A 389 -29.32 -8.92 -10.15
C PRO A 389 -30.57 -8.93 -11.06
N LYS A 390 -31.44 -9.94 -10.97
CA LYS A 390 -32.63 -10.10 -11.81
C LYS A 390 -33.95 -9.63 -11.18
N GLU A 391 -33.96 -9.20 -9.93
CA GLU A 391 -35.22 -8.86 -9.21
C GLU A 391 -35.49 -7.37 -8.97
N GLU A 392 -34.73 -6.44 -9.56
CA GLU A 392 -35.13 -5.03 -9.51
C GLU A 392 -36.04 -4.64 -10.69
N PRO A 393 -37.25 -4.10 -10.43
CA PRO A 393 -38.07 -3.50 -11.47
C PRO A 393 -37.37 -2.24 -11.96
N ARG A 394 -36.77 -2.29 -13.16
CA ARG A 394 -36.28 -1.08 -13.83
C ARG A 394 -37.42 -0.06 -13.90
N PRO A 395 -37.23 1.19 -13.46
CA PRO A 395 -38.26 2.20 -13.60
C PRO A 395 -38.63 2.34 -15.08
N THR A 396 -39.90 2.09 -15.40
CA THR A 396 -40.40 2.21 -16.77
C THR A 396 -40.13 3.63 -17.28
N PRO A 397 -39.51 3.82 -18.45
CA PRO A 397 -39.30 5.15 -18.99
C PRO A 397 -40.67 5.81 -19.20
N SER A 398 -40.88 6.94 -18.53
CA SER A 398 -42.10 7.74 -18.68
C SER A 398 -42.30 8.05 -20.16
N LYS A 399 -43.45 7.67 -20.72
CA LYS A 399 -43.87 8.07 -22.07
C LYS A 399 -43.91 9.60 -22.15
N LYS A 400 -42.83 10.23 -22.61
CA LYS A 400 -42.89 11.62 -23.10
C LYS A 400 -43.68 11.63 -24.41
N GLY A 401 -44.60 12.58 -24.48
CA GLY A 401 -45.74 12.61 -25.40
C GLY A 401 -45.37 12.55 -26.88
N GLY A 402 -46.24 11.85 -27.62
CA GLY A 402 -46.17 11.76 -29.07
C GLY A 402 -46.35 13.12 -29.74
N ARG A 403 -45.37 13.48 -30.56
CA ARG A 403 -45.49 14.57 -31.53
C ARG A 403 -46.18 14.01 -32.77
N LYS A 404 -47.47 14.32 -32.95
CA LYS A 404 -48.23 14.04 -34.19
C LYS A 404 -47.53 14.73 -35.38
N LYS A 405 -46.97 13.96 -36.30
CA LYS A 405 -46.73 14.41 -37.69
C LYS A 405 -48.02 14.13 -38.48
N LYS A 406 -48.74 15.17 -38.88
CA LYS A 406 -49.75 15.10 -39.94
C LYS A 406 -49.00 14.96 -41.27
N GLY A 407 -49.14 13.81 -41.93
CA GLY A 407 -48.94 13.67 -43.36
C GLY A 407 -50.31 13.59 -44.02
N SER A 408 -50.63 14.53 -44.90
CA SER A 408 -51.75 14.44 -45.83
C SER A 408 -51.18 14.34 -47.23
N SER A 409 -51.25 13.14 -47.77
CA SER A 409 -51.04 12.75 -49.16
C SER A 409 -52.11 13.36 -50.06
N GLN A 410 -51.68 13.94 -51.20
CA GLN A 410 -52.53 14.05 -52.38
C GLN A 410 -52.48 12.72 -53.14
N PRO A 411 -53.60 12.20 -53.68
CA PRO A 411 -53.58 11.10 -54.63
C PRO A 411 -53.56 11.63 -56.08
N SER A 412 -52.77 10.95 -56.90
CA SER A 412 -52.86 10.95 -58.36
C SER A 412 -53.54 9.66 -58.80
N ASP A 413 -54.70 9.75 -59.45
CA ASP A 413 -55.07 8.91 -60.59
C ASP A 413 -56.31 9.52 -61.26
N GLY A 414 -56.29 9.49 -62.59
CA GLY A 414 -57.23 10.20 -63.44
C GLY A 414 -58.52 9.45 -63.75
N ALA A 415 -59.55 10.25 -64.02
CA ALA A 415 -60.52 10.13 -65.11
C ALA A 415 -61.27 11.47 -65.21
#